data_AF-A0A0K6GA01-F1
#
_entry.id   AF-A0A0K6GA01-F1
#
_cell.length_a   1.000
_cell.length_b   1.000
_cell.length_c   1.000
_cell.angle_alpha   90.00
_cell.angle_beta   90.00
_cell.angle_gamma   90.00
#
_symmetry.space_group_name_H-M   'P 1'
#
loop_
_entity.id
_entity.type
_entity.pdbx_description
1 polymer ?
#
loop_
_entity_poly.entity_id
_entity_poly.type
_entity_poly.pdbx_seq_one_letter_code
_entity_poly.pdbx_strand_id
1 'polypeptide(L)'
;MSQANVDHLGPVPNNAVGMSREYPDEESTLLREEFFFHEEGTLFGRVLNSFEFCIHGKPVAVQENLIRQDGSSDLEVIGMVGTIYNKEGLFGQCGWFGNYDLDWFWVRMNGITAIKVDKDLRFRRGEWCIWLHTRLGQYALLLPRATYRETWEEVVSELGPNGLSALFRQWPACGTRPSWWDEKWKDDWPFEKEAGSKRRASTELGQFEVEARESDGLTSKWKFLGPRGEQGNQGEMRTTLDQLCPWELSPSGMLPTRLNKSKSSDRLGTETRGKATSTRKSRGVGKSSKRKDI
;
A
#
# COMPACT_ATOMS: atom_id res chain seq x y z
N MET A 1 46.02 8.62 -27.76
CA MET A 1 45.58 9.37 -26.56
C MET A 1 44.08 9.16 -26.41
N SER A 2 43.69 8.72 -25.22
CA SER A 2 42.33 8.37 -24.82
C SER A 2 41.50 9.64 -24.58
N GLN A 3 40.29 9.68 -25.13
CA GLN A 3 39.19 10.46 -24.56
C GLN A 3 37.97 9.54 -24.54
N ALA A 4 37.73 8.96 -23.36
CA ALA A 4 36.48 8.30 -23.04
C ALA A 4 35.38 9.38 -23.01
N ASN A 5 34.41 9.22 -23.90
CA ASN A 5 33.25 10.10 -24.00
C ASN A 5 32.25 9.66 -22.91
N VAL A 6 32.38 10.26 -21.73
CA VAL A 6 31.36 10.26 -20.69
C VAL A 6 30.60 11.55 -20.90
N ASP A 7 29.42 11.50 -21.51
CA ASP A 7 28.37 12.52 -21.39
C ASP A 7 27.20 12.19 -22.33
N HIS A 8 26.26 11.38 -21.86
CA HIS A 8 24.85 11.41 -22.31
C HIS A 8 23.99 10.61 -21.32
N LEU A 9 23.92 11.09 -20.07
CA LEU A 9 22.76 10.83 -19.23
C LEU A 9 21.77 11.96 -19.52
N GLY A 10 20.83 11.67 -20.41
CA GLY A 10 19.70 12.56 -20.67
C GLY A 10 18.86 12.78 -19.40
N PRO A 11 18.01 13.82 -19.39
CA PRO A 11 17.17 14.14 -18.23
C PRO A 11 16.30 12.93 -17.87
N VAL A 12 16.41 12.50 -16.61
CA VAL A 12 15.51 11.50 -16.04
C VAL A 12 14.10 12.08 -16.09
N PRO A 13 13.13 11.44 -16.76
CA PRO A 13 11.77 11.96 -16.80
C PRO A 13 11.15 11.98 -15.39
N ASN A 14 10.27 12.96 -15.15
CA ASN A 14 9.39 13.08 -13.97
C ASN A 14 8.43 11.87 -13.91
N ASN A 15 8.99 10.70 -13.66
CA ASN A 15 8.29 9.44 -13.58
C ASN A 15 7.58 9.35 -12.23
N ALA A 16 6.43 8.67 -12.24
CA ALA A 16 5.76 8.09 -11.10
C ALA A 16 6.67 7.08 -10.37
N VAL A 17 7.69 7.60 -9.68
CA VAL A 17 8.56 6.84 -8.77
C VAL A 17 7.68 6.36 -7.63
N GLY A 18 7.43 5.05 -7.56
CA GLY A 18 6.57 4.37 -6.56
C GLY A 18 5.50 3.45 -7.15
N MET A 19 5.15 3.60 -8.44
CA MET A 19 4.06 2.80 -9.05
C MET A 19 4.55 1.72 -10.04
N SER A 20 5.85 1.59 -10.24
CA SER A 20 6.45 0.69 -11.22
C SER A 20 7.18 -0.46 -10.53
N ARG A 21 7.03 -1.67 -11.07
CA ARG A 21 7.68 -2.88 -10.57
C ARG A 21 9.20 -2.77 -10.56
N GLU A 22 9.76 -1.99 -11.48
CA GLU A 22 11.19 -1.75 -11.60
C GLU A 22 11.76 -0.97 -10.39
N TYR A 23 10.90 -0.19 -9.73
CA TYR A 23 11.23 0.64 -8.58
C TYR A 23 10.19 0.44 -7.46
N PRO A 24 10.16 -0.76 -6.85
CA PRO A 24 9.22 -1.04 -5.78
C PRO A 24 9.55 -0.21 -4.54
N ASP A 25 8.53 0.21 -3.83
CA ASP A 25 8.64 0.92 -2.57
C ASP A 25 9.08 -0.02 -1.43
N GLU A 26 9.53 0.59 -0.33
CA GLU A 26 9.86 -0.12 0.90
C GLU A 26 8.60 -0.69 1.56
N GLU A 27 8.75 -1.84 2.22
CA GLU A 27 7.66 -2.49 2.96
C GLU A 27 7.04 -1.60 4.06
N SER A 28 7.84 -0.69 4.62
CA SER A 28 7.45 0.30 5.64
C SER A 28 6.52 1.39 5.11
N THR A 29 6.35 1.51 3.79
CA THR A 29 5.48 2.52 3.17
C THR A 29 4.02 2.28 3.59
N LEU A 30 3.38 3.32 4.12
CA LEU A 30 1.99 3.27 4.57
C LEU A 30 1.03 3.60 3.42
N LEU A 31 -0.04 2.81 3.30
CA LEU A 31 -1.18 3.17 2.46
C LEU A 31 -2.00 4.27 3.12
N ARG A 32 -2.71 5.06 2.31
CA ARG A 32 -3.59 6.14 2.79
C ARG A 32 -4.53 5.69 3.90
N GLU A 33 -5.10 4.51 3.77
CA GLU A 33 -6.07 3.96 4.71
C GLU A 33 -5.42 3.53 6.02
N GLU A 34 -4.11 3.28 6.05
CA GLU A 34 -3.37 2.79 7.21
C GLU A 34 -2.93 3.93 8.14
N PHE A 35 -2.75 5.15 7.63
CA PHE A 35 -2.32 6.30 8.43
C PHE A 35 -3.20 6.58 9.66
N PHE A 36 -4.48 6.24 9.59
CA PHE A 36 -5.43 6.51 10.68
C PHE A 36 -5.48 5.40 11.73
N PHE A 37 -4.97 4.21 11.43
CA PHE A 37 -5.12 3.02 12.29
C PHE A 37 -3.81 2.37 12.68
N HIS A 38 -2.69 2.75 12.05
CA HIS A 38 -1.41 2.19 12.39
C HIS A 38 -0.89 2.76 13.71
N GLU A 39 -0.80 1.90 14.71
CA GLU A 39 -0.11 2.19 15.96
C GLU A 39 1.35 1.73 15.85
N GLU A 40 2.29 2.55 16.32
CA GLU A 40 3.70 2.22 16.29
C GLU A 40 3.97 0.88 17.00
N GLY A 41 4.67 -0.02 16.31
CA GLY A 41 4.98 -1.37 16.81
C GLY A 41 3.91 -2.43 16.52
N THR A 42 2.80 -2.08 15.87
CA THR A 42 1.83 -3.07 15.37
C THR A 42 2.25 -3.59 13.99
N LEU A 43 2.03 -4.89 13.74
CA LEU A 43 2.28 -5.46 12.41
C LEU A 43 1.20 -5.02 11.44
N PHE A 44 1.59 -4.72 10.20
CA PHE A 44 0.64 -4.44 9.13
C PHE A 44 -0.22 -5.66 8.81
N GLY A 45 -1.49 -5.42 8.47
CA GLY A 45 -2.37 -6.40 7.84
C GLY A 45 -2.69 -5.93 6.42
N ARG A 46 -2.24 -6.67 5.41
CA ARG A 46 -2.36 -6.28 4.00
C ARG A 46 -2.77 -7.45 3.13
N VAL A 47 -3.17 -7.15 1.91
CA VAL A 47 -3.26 -8.14 0.83
C VAL A 47 -2.06 -7.99 -0.09
N LEU A 48 -1.57 -9.10 -0.65
CA LEU A 48 -0.47 -9.10 -1.62
C LEU A 48 -0.94 -9.81 -2.89
N ASN A 49 -1.00 -9.05 -3.99
CA ASN A 49 -1.46 -9.51 -5.29
C ASN A 49 -0.34 -9.44 -6.33
N SER A 50 -0.51 -10.12 -7.46
CA SER A 50 0.48 -10.21 -8.54
C SER A 50 1.90 -10.47 -8.02
N PHE A 51 2.04 -11.42 -7.08
CA PHE A 51 3.29 -11.67 -6.40
C PHE A 51 4.16 -12.73 -7.06
N GLU A 52 5.45 -12.69 -6.78
CA GLU A 52 6.45 -13.66 -7.22
C GLU A 52 7.56 -13.73 -6.17
N PHE A 53 7.92 -14.94 -5.77
CA PHE A 53 9.05 -15.17 -4.86
C PHE A 53 10.32 -15.36 -5.67
N CYS A 54 11.39 -14.69 -5.26
CA CYS A 54 12.65 -14.67 -5.98
C CYS A 54 13.83 -14.95 -5.06
N ILE A 55 14.88 -15.51 -5.62
CA ILE A 55 16.24 -15.50 -5.06
C ILE A 55 17.14 -14.87 -6.12
N HIS A 56 17.81 -13.77 -5.77
CA HIS A 56 18.64 -12.99 -6.68
C HIS A 56 17.91 -12.62 -7.99
N GLY A 57 16.64 -12.18 -7.88
CA GLY A 57 15.81 -11.80 -9.02
C GLY A 57 15.30 -12.94 -9.91
N LYS A 58 15.56 -14.20 -9.56
CA LYS A 58 15.03 -15.37 -10.29
C LYS A 58 13.86 -15.99 -9.54
N PRO A 59 12.73 -16.29 -10.20
CA PRO A 59 11.60 -16.95 -9.56
C PRO A 59 11.99 -18.31 -8.97
N VAL A 60 11.52 -18.63 -7.77
CA VAL A 60 11.80 -19.91 -7.08
C VAL A 60 10.54 -20.49 -6.45
N ALA A 61 10.42 -21.82 -6.41
CA ALA A 61 9.39 -22.48 -5.62
C ALA A 61 9.70 -22.35 -4.12
N VAL A 62 8.76 -21.82 -3.34
CA VAL A 62 8.95 -21.66 -1.89
C VAL A 62 8.55 -22.93 -1.17
N GLN A 63 9.54 -23.62 -0.60
CA GLN A 63 9.33 -24.79 0.25
C GLN A 63 9.51 -24.42 1.73
N GLU A 64 8.90 -25.16 2.65
CA GLU A 64 8.95 -24.85 4.10
C GLU A 64 10.40 -24.85 4.66
N ASN A 65 11.25 -25.74 4.15
CA ASN A 65 12.68 -25.79 4.46
C ASN A 65 13.42 -24.53 4.01
N LEU A 66 13.05 -23.90 2.88
CA LEU A 66 13.69 -22.69 2.37
C LEU A 66 13.52 -21.51 3.34
N ILE A 67 12.37 -21.42 4.00
CA ILE A 67 12.07 -20.37 4.99
C ILE A 67 12.86 -20.61 6.29
N ARG A 68 13.08 -21.86 6.68
CA ARG A 68 13.76 -22.21 7.95
C ARG A 68 15.28 -22.25 7.88
N GLN A 69 15.86 -22.35 6.68
CA GLN A 69 17.30 -22.45 6.47
C GLN A 69 17.95 -21.07 6.30
N ASP A 70 19.29 -21.03 6.37
CA ASP A 70 20.10 -19.82 6.16
C ASP A 70 19.86 -19.14 4.79
N GLY A 71 19.32 -19.89 3.82
CA GLY A 71 18.90 -19.38 2.50
C GLY A 71 17.69 -18.44 2.52
N SER A 72 17.02 -18.28 3.67
CA SER A 72 15.92 -17.31 3.85
C SER A 72 16.36 -15.85 3.70
N SER A 73 17.65 -15.56 3.89
CA SER A 73 18.18 -14.20 3.80
C SER A 73 18.16 -13.62 2.37
N ASP A 74 18.26 -14.48 1.37
CA ASP A 74 18.21 -14.10 -0.06
C ASP A 74 16.82 -14.25 -0.68
N LEU A 75 15.86 -14.84 0.06
CA LEU A 75 14.48 -14.98 -0.38
C LEU A 75 13.77 -13.64 -0.26
N GLU A 76 13.33 -13.13 -1.40
CA GLU A 76 12.52 -11.93 -1.52
C GLU A 76 11.17 -12.25 -2.17
N VAL A 77 10.18 -11.38 -1.95
CA VAL A 77 8.93 -11.39 -2.70
C VAL A 77 8.66 -10.01 -3.26
N ILE A 78 8.22 -9.97 -4.50
CA ILE A 78 7.82 -8.74 -5.19
C ILE A 78 6.35 -8.86 -5.55
N GLY A 79 5.53 -7.87 -5.22
CA GLY A 79 4.10 -7.89 -5.49
C GLY A 79 3.43 -6.55 -5.28
N MET A 80 2.14 -6.47 -5.61
CA MET A 80 1.29 -5.32 -5.37
C MET A 80 0.66 -5.44 -3.98
N VAL A 81 0.89 -4.45 -3.12
CA VAL A 81 0.31 -4.38 -1.79
C VAL A 81 -0.92 -3.49 -1.81
N GLY A 82 -1.98 -3.96 -1.15
CA GLY A 82 -3.17 -3.17 -0.84
C GLY A 82 -3.59 -3.38 0.61
N THR A 83 -4.41 -2.47 1.12
CA THR A 83 -4.92 -2.56 2.49
C THR A 83 -5.88 -3.73 2.60
N ILE A 84 -5.94 -4.37 3.77
CA ILE A 84 -7.01 -5.32 4.11
C ILE A 84 -8.15 -4.67 4.89
N TYR A 85 -7.97 -3.42 5.33
CA TYR A 85 -8.86 -2.75 6.26
C TYR A 85 -9.92 -1.90 5.55
N ASN A 86 -11.00 -1.64 6.29
CA ASN A 86 -12.09 -0.75 5.89
C ASN A 86 -12.77 -1.16 4.58
N LYS A 87 -13.40 -0.19 3.92
CA LYS A 87 -14.16 -0.39 2.69
C LYS A 87 -13.22 -0.77 1.55
N GLU A 88 -12.11 -0.07 1.44
CA GLU A 88 -11.07 -0.25 0.43
C GLU A 88 -10.51 -1.67 0.49
N GLY A 89 -10.24 -2.17 1.70
CA GLY A 89 -9.77 -3.52 1.91
C GLY A 89 -10.74 -4.60 1.43
N LEU A 90 -12.05 -4.35 1.40
CA LEU A 90 -13.01 -5.30 0.83
C LEU A 90 -12.79 -5.49 -0.69
N PHE A 91 -12.48 -4.41 -1.41
CA PHE A 91 -12.15 -4.48 -2.84
C PHE A 91 -10.80 -5.15 -3.08
N GLY A 92 -9.81 -4.87 -2.21
CA GLY A 92 -8.53 -5.57 -2.20
C GLY A 92 -8.71 -7.09 -2.02
N GLN A 93 -9.55 -7.51 -1.08
CA GLN A 93 -9.89 -8.91 -0.82
C GLN A 93 -10.70 -9.57 -1.96
N CYS A 94 -11.38 -8.79 -2.82
CA CYS A 94 -11.94 -9.29 -4.08
C CYS A 94 -10.87 -9.57 -5.14
N GLY A 95 -9.65 -9.06 -4.98
CA GLY A 95 -8.58 -9.11 -5.97
C GLY A 95 -8.72 -8.04 -7.05
N TRP A 96 -9.49 -6.97 -6.80
CA TRP A 96 -9.73 -5.91 -7.78
C TRP A 96 -8.76 -4.75 -7.57
N PHE A 97 -7.60 -4.86 -8.21
CA PHE A 97 -6.59 -3.80 -8.21
C PHE A 97 -6.73 -2.95 -9.48
N GLY A 98 -6.46 -1.65 -9.37
CA GLY A 98 -6.45 -0.72 -10.50
C GLY A 98 -7.80 -0.13 -10.94
N ASN A 99 -8.93 -0.55 -10.35
CA ASN A 99 -10.27 -0.15 -10.83
C ASN A 99 -11.16 0.63 -9.84
N TYR A 100 -10.72 0.93 -8.61
CA TYR A 100 -11.63 1.44 -7.57
C TYR A 100 -10.97 2.34 -6.53
N ASP A 101 -10.40 3.50 -6.91
CA ASP A 101 -9.80 4.50 -5.99
C ASP A 101 -8.93 3.90 -4.85
N LEU A 102 -8.43 2.67 -5.05
CA LEU A 102 -7.81 1.87 -4.02
C LEU A 102 -6.34 2.21 -4.04
N ASP A 103 -5.80 2.62 -2.90
CA ASP A 103 -4.38 2.88 -2.78
C ASP A 103 -3.64 1.54 -2.81
N TRP A 104 -2.61 1.45 -3.65
CA TRP A 104 -1.75 0.29 -3.77
C TRP A 104 -0.38 0.72 -4.29
N PHE A 105 0.64 -0.05 -3.96
CA PHE A 105 2.00 0.16 -4.47
C PHE A 105 2.69 -1.17 -4.73
N TRP A 106 3.76 -1.14 -5.54
CA TRP A 106 4.63 -2.30 -5.70
C TRP A 106 5.62 -2.36 -4.55
N VAL A 107 5.72 -3.50 -3.88
CA VAL A 107 6.67 -3.71 -2.78
C VAL A 107 7.70 -4.76 -3.15
N ARG A 108 8.90 -4.62 -2.58
CA ARG A 108 9.87 -5.70 -2.46
C ARG A 108 10.08 -6.00 -0.98
N MET A 109 9.72 -7.19 -0.55
CA MET A 109 9.81 -7.61 0.84
C MET A 109 10.87 -8.69 1.01
N ASN A 110 11.67 -8.52 2.05
CA ASN A 110 12.74 -9.44 2.45
C ASN A 110 12.49 -9.89 3.89
N GLY A 111 13.29 -10.82 4.40
CA GLY A 111 13.18 -11.24 5.81
C GLY A 111 11.85 -11.94 6.09
N ILE A 112 11.42 -12.77 5.15
CA ILE A 112 10.24 -13.62 5.26
C ILE A 112 10.47 -14.59 6.43
N THR A 113 9.54 -14.58 7.39
CA THR A 113 9.65 -15.38 8.62
C THR A 113 8.79 -16.63 8.59
N ALA A 114 7.66 -16.60 7.86
CA ALA A 114 6.78 -17.75 7.69
C ALA A 114 5.86 -17.58 6.48
N ILE A 115 5.43 -18.71 5.90
CA ILE A 115 4.23 -18.83 5.06
C ILE A 115 3.32 -19.82 5.76
N LYS A 116 2.07 -19.43 6.03
CA LYS A 116 1.12 -20.24 6.81
C LYS A 116 -0.21 -20.32 6.10
N VAL A 117 -0.90 -21.45 6.25
CA VAL A 117 -2.30 -21.58 5.85
C VAL A 117 -3.15 -21.39 7.11
N ASP A 118 -3.94 -20.32 7.16
CA ASP A 118 -4.71 -19.98 8.35
C ASP A 118 -6.03 -19.28 8.02
N LYS A 119 -6.94 -19.23 9.01
CA LYS A 119 -8.16 -18.43 8.98
C LYS A 119 -7.96 -17.16 9.79
N ASP A 120 -8.31 -16.03 9.22
CA ASP A 120 -8.24 -14.74 9.91
C ASP A 120 -9.51 -13.94 9.63
N LEU A 121 -10.13 -13.39 10.67
CA LEU A 121 -11.37 -12.62 10.55
C LEU A 121 -11.21 -11.35 9.71
N ARG A 122 -9.98 -10.83 9.58
CA ARG A 122 -9.66 -9.68 8.72
C ARG A 122 -9.79 -10.02 7.24
N PHE A 123 -9.57 -11.28 6.86
CA PHE A 123 -9.70 -11.75 5.49
C PHE A 123 -10.99 -12.52 5.28
N ARG A 124 -11.91 -11.93 4.51
CA ARG A 124 -13.20 -12.51 4.10
C ARG A 124 -13.96 -13.16 5.25
N ARG A 125 -13.93 -12.50 6.42
CA ARG A 125 -14.53 -12.97 7.67
C ARG A 125 -14.12 -14.39 8.09
N GLY A 126 -12.86 -14.75 7.88
CA GLY A 126 -12.30 -16.04 8.33
C GLY A 126 -12.29 -17.15 7.28
N GLU A 127 -12.30 -16.82 5.99
CA GLU A 127 -11.97 -17.81 4.95
C GLU A 127 -10.52 -18.27 5.10
N TRP A 128 -10.24 -19.49 4.63
CA TRP A 128 -8.86 -19.98 4.54
C TRP A 128 -8.06 -19.11 3.58
N CYS A 129 -6.86 -18.72 4.01
CA CYS A 129 -5.94 -17.93 3.20
C CYS A 129 -4.50 -18.36 3.47
N ILE A 130 -3.63 -18.12 2.50
CA ILE A 130 -2.19 -18.29 2.65
C ILE A 130 -1.62 -16.94 3.09
N TRP A 131 -1.05 -16.93 4.28
CA TRP A 131 -0.47 -15.76 4.93
C TRP A 131 1.04 -15.77 4.82
N LEU A 132 1.59 -14.73 4.23
CA LEU A 132 3.01 -14.41 4.30
C LEU A 132 3.28 -13.54 5.53
N HIS A 133 4.26 -13.92 6.33
CA HIS A 133 4.71 -13.16 7.50
C HIS A 133 6.11 -12.62 7.28
N THR A 134 6.29 -11.33 7.53
CA THR A 134 7.59 -10.66 7.59
C THR A 134 7.82 -10.13 9.01
N ARG A 135 8.88 -9.33 9.21
CA ARG A 135 9.08 -8.60 10.47
C ARG A 135 8.16 -7.40 10.64
N LEU A 136 7.61 -6.88 9.55
CA LEU A 136 6.81 -5.65 9.53
C LEU A 136 5.32 -5.92 9.36
N GLY A 137 4.93 -7.04 8.73
CA GLY A 137 3.54 -7.27 8.38
C GLY A 137 3.14 -8.72 8.14
N GLN A 138 1.85 -8.86 7.92
CA GLN A 138 1.14 -10.08 7.58
C GLN A 138 0.32 -9.82 6.31
N TYR A 139 0.53 -10.65 5.30
CA TYR A 139 0.01 -10.45 3.97
C TYR A 139 -0.82 -11.64 3.53
N ALA A 140 -2.11 -11.41 3.28
CA ALA A 140 -2.97 -12.38 2.62
C ALA A 140 -2.58 -12.48 1.14
N LEU A 141 -2.06 -13.63 0.73
CA LEU A 141 -1.64 -13.87 -0.65
C LEU A 141 -2.86 -14.09 -1.55
N LEU A 142 -2.96 -13.28 -2.60
CA LEU A 142 -4.05 -13.35 -3.57
C LEU A 142 -3.60 -14.12 -4.83
N LEU A 143 -3.49 -13.45 -5.98
CA LEU A 143 -3.04 -14.09 -7.22
C LEU A 143 -1.52 -13.95 -7.38
N PRO A 144 -0.81 -15.04 -7.77
CA PRO A 144 0.57 -14.90 -8.22
C PRO A 144 0.62 -14.18 -9.58
N ARG A 145 1.81 -13.71 -9.96
CA ARG A 145 2.05 -13.25 -11.35
C ARG A 145 1.72 -14.37 -12.33
N ALA A 146 1.27 -14.01 -13.54
CA ALA A 146 0.91 -15.00 -14.57
C ALA A 146 2.06 -15.97 -14.88
N THR A 147 3.30 -15.46 -14.94
CA THR A 147 4.52 -16.25 -15.19
C THR A 147 4.94 -17.13 -14.01
N TYR A 148 4.40 -16.89 -12.82
CA TYR A 148 4.74 -17.61 -11.59
C TYR A 148 3.61 -18.54 -11.13
N ARG A 149 2.49 -18.58 -11.86
CA ARG A 149 1.29 -19.32 -11.46
C ARG A 149 1.54 -20.82 -11.32
N GLU A 150 2.17 -21.44 -12.32
CA GLU A 150 2.41 -22.90 -12.32
C GLU A 150 3.30 -23.29 -11.12
N THR A 151 4.40 -22.58 -10.91
CA THR A 151 5.28 -22.77 -9.75
C THR A 151 4.55 -22.56 -8.42
N TRP A 152 3.64 -21.58 -8.35
CA TRP A 152 2.85 -21.36 -7.14
C TRP A 152 1.83 -22.48 -6.87
N GLU A 153 1.18 -23.02 -7.90
CA GLU A 153 0.23 -24.13 -7.76
C GLU A 153 0.91 -25.41 -7.22
N GLU A 154 2.16 -25.66 -7.61
CA GLU A 154 2.99 -26.73 -7.04
C GLU A 154 3.22 -26.52 -5.54
N VAL A 155 3.66 -25.32 -5.14
CA VAL A 155 3.87 -24.94 -3.73
C VAL A 155 2.59 -25.11 -2.91
N VAL A 156 1.46 -24.63 -3.41
CA VAL A 156 0.17 -24.73 -2.70
C VAL A 156 -0.28 -26.18 -2.52
N SER A 157 0.03 -27.06 -3.48
CA SER A 157 -0.27 -28.48 -3.39
C SER A 157 0.53 -29.17 -2.28
N GLU A 158 1.77 -28.75 -2.03
CA GLU A 158 2.61 -29.25 -0.94
C GLU A 158 2.13 -28.80 0.45
N LEU A 159 1.42 -27.67 0.54
CA LEU A 159 0.79 -27.19 1.79
C LEU A 159 -0.42 -28.04 2.24
N GLY A 160 -0.77 -29.08 1.47
CA GLY A 160 -1.82 -30.04 1.82
C GLY A 160 -3.25 -29.57 1.52
N PRO A 161 -4.27 -30.30 2.03
CA PRO A 161 -5.68 -30.05 1.69
C PRO A 161 -6.16 -28.64 2.04
N ASN A 162 -5.63 -28.08 3.13
CA ASN A 162 -5.95 -26.71 3.55
C ASN A 162 -5.31 -25.69 2.61
N GLY A 163 -4.11 -25.96 2.07
CA GLY A 163 -3.46 -25.11 1.07
C GLY A 163 -4.31 -24.97 -0.18
N LEU A 164 -4.80 -26.08 -0.73
CA LEU A 164 -5.72 -26.08 -1.89
C LEU A 164 -7.02 -25.33 -1.60
N SER A 165 -7.54 -25.45 -0.38
CA SER A 165 -8.73 -24.71 0.07
C SER A 165 -8.47 -23.22 0.27
N ALA A 166 -7.21 -22.84 0.52
CA ALA A 166 -6.74 -21.47 0.69
C ALA A 166 -6.31 -20.82 -0.64
N LEU A 167 -6.35 -21.55 -1.77
CA LEU A 167 -6.04 -20.99 -3.07
C LEU A 167 -7.03 -19.86 -3.38
N PHE A 168 -6.50 -18.65 -3.52
CA PHE A 168 -7.31 -17.47 -3.74
C PHE A 168 -8.11 -17.58 -5.05
N ARG A 169 -9.40 -17.24 -4.95
CA ARG A 169 -10.28 -17.05 -6.11
C ARG A 169 -10.69 -15.60 -6.16
N GLN A 170 -10.35 -14.94 -7.26
CA GLN A 170 -10.81 -13.59 -7.54
C GLN A 170 -12.33 -13.58 -7.58
N TRP A 171 -12.94 -12.62 -6.90
CA TRP A 171 -14.39 -12.50 -6.91
C TRP A 171 -14.86 -11.92 -8.25
N PRO A 172 -15.95 -12.42 -8.85
CA PRO A 172 -16.44 -11.90 -10.13
C PRO A 172 -16.81 -10.42 -10.05
N ALA A 173 -16.47 -9.67 -11.09
CA ALA A 173 -16.87 -8.27 -11.25
C ALA A 173 -18.34 -8.11 -11.70
N CYS A 174 -19.21 -9.01 -11.24
CA CYS A 174 -20.65 -8.99 -11.49
C CYS A 174 -21.35 -9.93 -10.50
N GLY A 175 -22.67 -9.75 -10.34
CA GLY A 175 -23.52 -10.64 -9.56
C GLY A 175 -23.70 -10.24 -8.09
N THR A 176 -24.11 -11.22 -7.28
CA THR A 176 -24.48 -11.02 -5.89
C THR A 176 -23.26 -10.76 -5.01
N ARG A 177 -23.45 -9.88 -4.03
CA ARG A 177 -22.49 -9.59 -2.97
C ARG A 177 -22.08 -10.87 -2.21
N PRO A 178 -20.79 -11.08 -1.91
CA PRO A 178 -20.36 -12.20 -1.09
C PRO A 178 -20.95 -12.11 0.32
N SER A 179 -21.25 -13.25 0.94
CA SER A 179 -21.75 -13.32 2.32
C SER A 179 -20.74 -12.78 3.35
N TRP A 180 -19.45 -12.78 3.02
CA TRP A 180 -18.41 -12.21 3.86
C TRP A 180 -18.27 -10.69 3.72
N TRP A 181 -18.90 -10.06 2.73
CA TRP A 181 -18.86 -8.61 2.57
C TRP A 181 -19.49 -7.93 3.77
N ASP A 182 -18.89 -6.83 4.23
CA ASP A 182 -19.37 -6.19 5.44
C ASP A 182 -20.74 -5.51 5.24
N GLU A 183 -21.66 -5.73 6.17
CA GLU A 183 -23.03 -5.21 6.05
C GLU A 183 -23.05 -3.68 6.15
N LYS A 184 -22.11 -3.09 6.90
CA LYS A 184 -21.93 -1.64 6.95
C LYS A 184 -21.57 -1.01 5.61
N TRP A 185 -21.04 -1.80 4.67
CA TRP A 185 -20.60 -1.35 3.34
C TRP A 185 -21.43 -2.01 2.23
N LYS A 186 -22.64 -2.50 2.52
CA LYS A 186 -23.49 -3.20 1.55
C LYS A 186 -23.78 -2.37 0.30
N ASP A 187 -24.00 -1.06 0.48
CA ASP A 187 -24.38 -0.13 -0.59
C ASP A 187 -23.17 0.24 -1.48
N ASP A 188 -21.95 -0.13 -1.06
CA ASP A 188 -20.73 0.04 -1.84
C ASP A 188 -20.46 -1.15 -2.76
N TRP A 189 -21.27 -2.20 -2.70
CA TRP A 189 -21.18 -3.31 -3.65
C TRP A 189 -21.57 -2.84 -5.05
N PRO A 190 -20.65 -2.84 -6.04
CA PRO A 190 -20.86 -2.10 -7.28
C PRO A 190 -21.90 -2.73 -8.24
N PHE A 191 -22.30 -3.98 -8.01
CA PHE A 191 -23.07 -4.78 -8.98
C PHE A 191 -24.51 -5.10 -8.58
N GLU A 192 -24.86 -4.98 -7.30
CA GLU A 192 -26.21 -5.24 -6.82
C GLU A 192 -27.02 -3.94 -6.97
N LYS A 193 -27.47 -3.68 -8.20
CA LYS A 193 -28.47 -2.63 -8.43
C LYS A 193 -29.83 -3.27 -8.30
N GLU A 194 -30.61 -2.82 -7.33
CA GLU A 194 -31.98 -3.30 -7.10
C GLU A 194 -32.75 -3.33 -8.43
N ALA A 195 -33.31 -4.49 -8.77
CA ALA A 195 -34.08 -4.72 -9.99
C ALA A 195 -35.36 -3.85 -10.11
N GLY A 196 -35.60 -2.95 -9.15
CA GLY A 196 -36.69 -1.98 -9.14
C GLY A 196 -36.26 -0.53 -9.35
N SER A 197 -34.95 -0.22 -9.38
CA SER A 197 -34.47 1.12 -9.75
C SER A 197 -34.57 1.28 -11.26
N LYS A 198 -35.82 1.41 -11.73
CA LYS A 198 -36.14 1.99 -13.03
C LYS A 198 -35.43 3.34 -13.02
N ARG A 199 -34.27 3.41 -13.67
CA ARG A 199 -33.74 4.69 -14.14
C ARG A 199 -34.94 5.36 -14.81
N ARG A 200 -35.47 6.42 -14.20
CA ARG A 200 -36.20 7.41 -14.97
C ARG A 200 -35.22 7.76 -16.07
N ALA A 201 -35.49 7.27 -17.28
CA ALA A 201 -34.91 7.86 -18.45
C ALA A 201 -35.16 9.36 -18.26
N SER A 202 -34.09 10.12 -18.10
CA SER A 202 -34.13 11.57 -18.06
C SER A 202 -34.59 12.02 -19.45
N THR A 203 -35.90 11.96 -19.66
CA THR A 203 -36.65 12.55 -20.78
C THR A 203 -36.99 14.02 -20.45
N GLU A 204 -36.07 14.71 -19.77
CA GLU A 204 -36.18 16.14 -19.44
C GLU A 204 -34.87 16.84 -19.87
N LEU A 205 -34.53 16.70 -21.14
CA LEU A 205 -33.45 17.45 -21.79
C LEU A 205 -34.01 18.26 -22.97
N GLY A 206 -35.16 18.91 -22.75
CA GLY A 206 -35.86 19.66 -23.80
C GLY A 206 -36.76 20.82 -23.37
N GLN A 207 -36.78 21.25 -22.10
CA GLN A 207 -37.68 22.36 -21.70
C GLN A 207 -37.12 23.42 -20.72
N PHE A 208 -35.85 23.38 -20.29
CA PHE A 208 -35.33 24.36 -19.32
C PHE A 208 -34.03 25.08 -19.74
N GLU A 209 -33.78 25.22 -21.05
CA GLU A 209 -32.62 25.97 -21.55
C GLU A 209 -32.94 27.42 -21.99
N VAL A 210 -34.07 27.99 -21.56
CA VAL A 210 -34.49 29.35 -21.99
C VAL A 210 -34.67 30.38 -20.84
N GLU A 211 -34.69 30.01 -19.56
CA GLU A 211 -35.04 30.98 -18.49
C GLU A 211 -33.99 31.16 -17.37
N ALA A 212 -32.70 31.07 -17.66
CA ALA A 212 -31.66 31.38 -16.68
C ALA A 212 -30.67 32.45 -17.19
N ARG A 213 -31.21 33.58 -17.63
CA ARG A 213 -30.55 34.88 -17.54
C ARG A 213 -31.38 35.75 -16.61
N GLU A 214 -30.70 36.44 -15.68
CA GLU A 214 -31.24 37.35 -14.66
C GLU A 214 -31.59 36.69 -13.31
N SER A 215 -30.58 36.56 -12.44
CA SER A 215 -30.68 37.05 -11.06
C SER A 215 -29.30 37.05 -10.41
N ASP A 216 -28.73 38.24 -10.32
CA ASP A 216 -27.58 38.60 -9.52
C ASP A 216 -28.09 39.09 -8.15
N GLY A 217 -27.55 38.58 -7.04
CA GLY A 217 -28.03 38.97 -5.71
C GLY A 217 -27.61 38.07 -4.54
N LEU A 218 -26.39 38.29 -4.06
CA LEU A 218 -25.78 37.77 -2.82
C LEU A 218 -26.73 37.59 -1.61
N THR A 219 -26.66 36.44 -0.91
CA THR A 219 -25.97 36.29 0.41
C THR A 219 -26.17 34.90 1.08
N SER A 220 -25.04 34.30 1.49
CA SER A 220 -24.80 33.27 2.54
C SER A 220 -25.13 31.78 2.26
N LYS A 221 -24.12 30.93 2.00
CA LYS A 221 -23.26 30.13 2.93
C LYS A 221 -23.98 28.87 3.45
N TRP A 222 -23.61 27.62 3.14
CA TRP A 222 -22.28 27.00 3.06
C TRP A 222 -22.09 26.15 1.78
N LYS A 223 -20.90 26.26 1.16
CA LYS A 223 -20.38 25.33 0.15
C LYS A 223 -19.47 24.32 0.84
N PHE A 224 -19.76 23.03 0.66
CA PHE A 224 -18.81 21.97 0.96
C PHE A 224 -17.92 21.76 -0.28
N LEU A 225 -16.68 22.23 -0.22
CA LEU A 225 -15.66 22.00 -1.23
C LEU A 225 -14.79 20.83 -0.77
N GLY A 226 -15.26 19.60 -1.02
CA GLY A 226 -14.39 18.43 -1.14
C GLY A 226 -13.93 18.30 -2.59
N PRO A 227 -12.81 17.62 -2.89
CA PRO A 227 -12.24 17.54 -4.23
C PRO A 227 -13.03 16.53 -5.08
N ARG A 228 -14.28 16.89 -5.42
CA ARG A 228 -15.07 16.31 -6.50
C ARG A 228 -15.69 17.47 -7.27
N GLY A 229 -14.91 18.00 -8.19
CA GLY A 229 -15.32 19.14 -9.00
C GLY A 229 -14.30 19.48 -10.07
N GLU A 230 -13.76 18.47 -10.76
CA GLU A 230 -13.08 18.71 -12.03
C GLU A 230 -13.54 17.69 -13.06
N GLN A 231 -14.06 18.20 -14.17
CA GLN A 231 -14.30 17.48 -15.42
C GLN A 231 -12.95 17.12 -16.06
N GLY A 232 -12.17 16.27 -15.40
CA GLY A 232 -10.94 15.70 -15.94
C GLY A 232 -11.27 14.52 -16.86
N ASN A 233 -10.55 14.41 -17.97
CA ASN A 233 -10.75 13.43 -19.03
C ASN A 233 -10.88 11.99 -18.51
N GLN A 234 -11.87 11.24 -19.01
CA GLN A 234 -11.94 9.79 -18.82
C GLN A 234 -10.66 9.14 -19.36
N GLY A 235 -9.83 8.57 -18.47
CA GLY A 235 -8.71 7.72 -18.86
C GLY A 235 -7.35 8.01 -18.21
N GLU A 236 -7.19 9.09 -17.44
CA GLU A 236 -5.94 9.32 -16.70
C GLU A 236 -6.00 8.66 -15.30
N MET A 237 -5.10 7.70 -15.06
CA MET A 237 -4.89 7.13 -13.73
C MET A 237 -4.33 8.22 -12.82
N ARG A 238 -5.13 8.61 -11.81
CA ARG A 238 -4.71 9.52 -10.75
C ARG A 238 -3.66 8.81 -9.88
N THR A 239 -2.45 9.35 -9.83
CA THR A 239 -1.45 8.95 -8.83
C THR A 239 -1.55 9.88 -7.63
N THR A 240 -1.41 9.33 -6.42
CA THR A 240 -1.60 10.00 -5.13
C THR A 240 -0.48 10.98 -4.76
N LEU A 241 0.52 11.16 -5.61
CA LEU A 241 1.61 12.13 -5.41
C LEU A 241 1.15 13.60 -5.54
N ASP A 242 -0.02 13.87 -6.12
CA ASP A 242 -0.56 15.24 -6.24
C ASP A 242 -1.26 15.76 -4.97
N GLN A 243 -1.33 14.97 -3.88
CA GLN A 243 -2.13 15.32 -2.69
C GLN A 243 -1.36 15.46 -1.38
N LEU A 244 -0.03 15.33 -1.38
CA LEU A 244 0.78 15.46 -0.15
C LEU A 244 1.77 16.62 -0.23
N CYS A 245 1.30 17.78 0.27
CA CYS A 245 2.01 19.04 0.53
C CYS A 245 2.58 19.79 -0.69
N PRO A 246 2.50 21.14 -0.74
CA PRO A 246 3.23 21.89 -1.76
C PRO A 246 4.73 21.64 -1.56
N TRP A 247 5.42 21.19 -2.60
CA TRP A 247 6.88 21.09 -2.65
C TRP A 247 7.39 22.30 -3.42
N GLU A 248 8.45 22.93 -2.94
CA GLU A 248 9.15 23.96 -3.70
C GLU A 248 10.39 23.32 -4.34
N LEU A 249 10.44 23.34 -5.68
CA LEU A 249 11.58 22.80 -6.41
C LEU A 249 12.74 23.80 -6.32
N SER A 250 13.83 23.38 -5.68
CA SER A 250 15.08 24.14 -5.64
C SER A 250 16.12 23.52 -6.60
N PRO A 251 17.12 24.30 -7.07
CA PRO A 251 18.24 23.76 -7.85
C PRO A 251 19.04 22.64 -7.16
N SER A 252 18.85 22.47 -5.85
CA SER A 252 19.51 21.47 -5.00
C SER A 252 18.63 20.26 -4.66
N GLY A 253 17.44 20.14 -5.25
CA GLY A 253 16.49 19.05 -5.02
C GLY A 253 15.20 19.47 -4.31
N MET A 254 14.35 18.49 -4.03
CA MET A 254 13.06 18.69 -3.37
C MET A 254 13.25 18.98 -1.88
N LEU A 255 12.69 20.10 -1.41
CA LEU A 255 12.64 20.43 0.01
C LEU A 255 11.17 20.48 0.48
N PRO A 256 10.83 19.88 1.63
CA PRO A 256 9.50 20.02 2.19
C PRO A 256 9.26 21.47 2.60
N THR A 257 8.15 22.06 2.17
CA THR A 257 7.80 23.45 2.51
C THR A 257 7.69 23.57 4.03
N ARG A 258 8.69 24.21 4.66
CA ARG A 258 8.62 24.51 6.08
C ARG A 258 7.43 25.44 6.29
N LEU A 259 6.38 24.94 6.96
CA LEU A 259 5.31 25.78 7.46
C LEU A 259 5.98 26.89 8.30
N ASN A 260 5.92 28.12 7.81
CA ASN A 260 6.44 29.28 8.53
C ASN A 260 5.71 29.36 9.87
N LYS A 261 6.33 28.86 10.94
CA LYS A 261 5.99 29.27 12.31
C LYS A 261 6.22 30.77 12.35
N SER A 262 5.13 31.52 12.35
CA SER A 262 5.13 32.95 12.61
C SER A 262 5.99 33.22 13.84
N LYS A 263 7.05 34.00 13.63
CA LYS A 263 7.84 34.58 14.71
C LYS A 263 6.92 35.50 15.50
N SER A 264 6.43 35.05 16.65
CA SER A 264 5.99 35.98 17.70
C SER A 264 7.23 36.48 18.42
N SER A 265 7.51 37.77 18.22
CA SER A 265 8.32 38.60 19.10
C SER A 265 7.78 38.51 20.53
N ASP A 266 8.58 38.13 21.52
CA ASP A 266 9.00 39.07 22.58
C ASP A 266 9.82 38.41 23.71
N ARG A 267 10.88 39.15 24.07
CA ARG A 267 11.49 39.35 25.41
C ARG A 267 12.51 38.36 25.98
N LEU A 268 13.75 38.87 25.97
CA LEU A 268 14.71 39.04 27.07
C LEU A 268 14.66 38.04 28.24
N GLY A 269 15.80 37.36 28.44
CA GLY A 269 16.14 36.68 29.69
C GLY A 269 17.59 36.24 29.70
N THR A 270 18.41 37.05 30.37
CA THR A 270 19.85 36.96 30.66
C THR A 270 20.37 35.63 31.22
N GLU A 271 21.62 35.35 30.83
CA GLU A 271 22.72 34.72 31.59
C GLU A 271 22.45 33.49 32.47
N THR A 272 23.15 32.39 32.22
CA THR A 272 24.31 32.04 33.08
C THR A 272 25.24 31.00 32.47
N ARG A 273 26.51 31.24 32.75
CA ARG A 273 27.73 30.59 32.30
C ARG A 273 28.01 29.42 33.25
N GLY A 274 28.02 28.19 32.76
CA GLY A 274 28.32 26.98 33.53
C GLY A 274 29.35 26.11 32.82
N LYS A 275 30.48 25.90 33.48
CA LYS A 275 31.74 25.35 32.97
C LYS A 275 31.86 23.86 33.34
N ALA A 276 32.67 23.14 32.56
CA ALA A 276 33.54 22.02 32.97
C ALA A 276 33.06 20.55 32.82
N THR A 277 33.80 19.85 31.94
CA THR A 277 34.50 18.55 32.13
C THR A 277 33.75 17.30 32.63
N SER A 278 33.87 16.19 31.88
CA SER A 278 34.77 15.06 32.24
C SER A 278 34.31 13.73 31.62
N THR A 279 35.21 13.15 30.81
CA THR A 279 35.57 11.72 30.72
C THR A 279 34.89 10.73 31.68
N ARG A 280 34.39 9.60 31.14
CA ARG A 280 34.81 8.26 31.60
C ARG A 280 34.47 7.12 30.62
N LYS A 281 35.52 6.41 30.20
CA LYS A 281 35.51 5.04 29.66
C LYS A 281 35.06 4.05 30.74
N SER A 282 34.26 3.06 30.38
CA SER A 282 34.27 1.76 31.06
C SER A 282 34.13 0.63 30.05
N ARG A 283 35.25 -0.08 29.86
CA ARG A 283 35.36 -1.42 29.29
C ARG A 283 34.60 -2.40 30.19
N GLY A 284 33.75 -3.23 29.60
CA GLY A 284 33.24 -4.46 30.22
C GLY A 284 33.63 -5.65 29.37
N VAL A 285 34.75 -6.29 29.71
CA VAL A 285 35.16 -7.60 29.19
C VAL A 285 34.58 -8.66 30.13
N GLY A 286 33.62 -9.44 29.65
CA GLY A 286 33.01 -10.56 30.37
C GLY A 286 33.38 -11.89 29.71
N LYS A 287 34.23 -12.66 30.39
CA LYS A 287 34.70 -14.00 30.03
C LYS A 287 33.63 -15.09 30.25
N SER A 288 33.74 -16.12 29.43
CA SER A 288 33.62 -17.56 29.73
C SER A 288 32.33 -18.12 30.35
N SER A 289 31.75 -19.13 29.69
CA SER A 289 31.53 -20.43 30.34
C SER A 289 31.42 -21.57 29.32
N LYS A 290 32.31 -22.56 29.49
CA LYS A 290 32.22 -23.91 28.91
C LYS A 290 31.13 -24.70 29.65
N ARG A 291 30.35 -25.52 28.93
CA ARG A 291 29.79 -26.81 29.39
C ARG A 291 29.41 -27.62 28.14
N LYS A 292 30.21 -28.61 27.76
CA LYS A 292 30.22 -30.03 28.19
C LYS A 292 29.11 -30.86 27.56
N ASP A 293 29.58 -31.69 26.63
CA ASP A 293 29.09 -32.99 26.17
C ASP A 293 28.22 -33.73 27.19
N ILE A 294 27.07 -34.23 26.73
CA ILE A 294 26.69 -35.67 26.66
C ILE A 294 26.02 -35.87 25.30
#